data_AF-A0A4S8IB74-F1
#
_entry.id   AF-A0A4S8IB74-F1
#
_cell.length_a   1.000
_cell.length_b   1.000
_cell.length_c   1.000
_cell.angle_alpha   90.00
_cell.angle_beta   90.00
_cell.angle_gamma   90.00
#
_symmetry.space_group_name_H-M   'P 1'
#
loop_
_entity.id
_entity.type
_entity.pdbx_description
1 polymer ?
#
loop_
_entity_poly.entity_id
_entity_poly.type
_entity_poly.pdbx_seq_one_letter_code
_entity_poly.pdbx_strand_id
1 'polypeptide(L)'
;MRAAMAGADVDDDVLSGDPTAQRFEEEVARIMGKEAAVFVPSGTMGNLISVLVHCEVRGSEVILGDNSHIHIYENGGISSIGGVHPRTVKNNPDGTMDIDRIEAAIRHPDGALYYPTTRLICLENTHANCGGRCISVEYTDRVGELARKHGLKLHIDGARIFNASAALGVPVHRLVQAADSVSVCLSKGLGAPVGSVIVGTKDFITKARRLRKTLGGGMRQIGVLCAAAYVALRDNVVKLEDDHRKAKIFAGSQFSLCDQVFFNINESSMISPISLCEALEKFGVLAMPASSTSVRVVIHYQISESDVHYALTSIKVALSLLLLEGPKSSYSRNTSCWNHKMRTESVIHHFTCS
;
A
#
# COMPACT_ATOMS: atom_id res chain seq x y z
N MET A 1 21.55 3.86 -4.14
CA MET A 1 21.10 3.31 -2.83
C MET A 1 22.20 2.59 -2.08
N ARG A 2 22.79 1.49 -2.57
CA ARG A 2 23.81 0.72 -1.84
C ARG A 2 24.97 1.57 -1.29
N ALA A 3 25.55 2.44 -2.13
CA ALA A 3 26.60 3.36 -1.69
C ALA A 3 26.12 4.36 -0.62
N ALA A 4 24.89 4.86 -0.71
CA ALA A 4 24.31 5.77 0.28
C ALA A 4 24.11 5.09 1.63
N MET A 5 23.67 3.81 1.64
CA MET A 5 23.58 3.02 2.87
C MET A 5 24.96 2.83 3.52
N ALA A 6 25.98 2.51 2.72
CA ALA A 6 27.34 2.26 3.21
C ALA A 6 28.01 3.52 3.76
N GLY A 7 27.66 4.70 3.25
CA GLY A 7 28.19 5.99 3.68
C GLY A 7 27.25 6.79 4.60
N ALA A 8 26.20 6.18 5.15
CA ALA A 8 25.24 6.86 6.00
C ALA A 8 25.88 7.27 7.34
N ASP A 9 25.65 8.51 7.76
CA ASP A 9 25.95 8.97 9.11
C ASP A 9 24.85 8.44 10.06
N VAL A 10 25.22 7.72 11.10
CA VAL A 10 24.28 6.95 11.93
C VAL A 10 24.53 7.13 13.42
N ASP A 11 23.45 7.07 14.19
CA ASP A 11 23.50 7.09 15.65
C ASP A 11 22.30 6.31 16.24
N ASP A 12 22.16 6.22 17.55
CA ASP A 12 21.02 5.60 18.20
C ASP A 12 19.75 6.47 18.07
N ASP A 13 18.84 6.07 17.16
CA ASP A 13 17.55 6.73 16.93
C ASP A 13 16.67 6.88 18.19
N VAL A 14 16.85 6.06 19.21
CA VAL A 14 16.06 6.11 20.44
C VAL A 14 16.61 7.14 21.43
N LEU A 15 17.93 7.37 21.47
CA LEU A 15 18.58 8.18 22.51
C LEU A 15 18.90 9.60 22.04
N SER A 16 19.64 9.72 20.95
CA SER A 16 20.11 11.00 20.38
C SER A 16 19.39 11.38 19.08
N GLY A 17 18.72 10.41 18.46
CA GLY A 17 18.10 10.56 17.14
C GLY A 17 19.14 10.39 16.05
N ASP A 18 18.88 9.51 15.09
CA ASP A 18 19.83 9.23 14.01
C ASP A 18 19.87 10.41 13.02
N PRO A 19 21.05 10.98 12.72
CA PRO A 19 21.16 12.21 11.94
C PRO A 19 20.69 12.04 10.48
N THR A 20 20.88 10.86 9.90
CA THR A 20 20.36 10.57 8.56
C THR A 20 18.85 10.37 8.59
N ALA A 21 18.32 9.73 9.63
CA ALA A 21 16.89 9.58 9.82
C ALA A 21 16.17 10.91 10.00
N GLN A 22 16.71 11.81 10.83
CA GLN A 22 16.12 13.14 11.07
C GLN A 22 16.00 13.94 9.78
N ARG A 23 17.08 14.06 9.00
CA ARG A 23 17.06 14.76 7.70
C ARG A 23 16.07 14.13 6.73
N PHE A 24 15.96 12.81 6.72
CA PHE A 24 15.00 12.10 5.87
C PHE A 24 13.55 12.39 6.30
N GLU A 25 13.26 12.30 7.60
CA GLU A 25 11.93 12.55 8.16
C GLU A 25 11.49 14.01 7.94
N GLU A 26 12.39 14.98 8.11
CA GLU A 26 12.14 16.40 7.81
C GLU A 26 11.78 16.62 6.33
N GLU A 27 12.53 15.99 5.43
CA GLU A 27 12.29 16.11 3.99
C GLU A 27 10.96 15.47 3.57
N VAL A 28 10.61 14.31 4.13
CA VAL A 28 9.32 13.67 3.87
C VAL A 28 8.17 14.52 4.41
N ALA A 29 8.30 15.09 5.62
CA ALA A 29 7.29 16.00 6.17
C ALA A 29 7.06 17.20 5.24
N ARG A 30 8.15 17.82 4.76
CA ARG A 30 8.13 18.95 3.82
C ARG A 30 7.44 18.60 2.51
N ILE A 31 7.82 17.48 1.87
CA ILE A 31 7.23 17.01 0.61
C ILE A 31 5.72 16.73 0.75
N MET A 32 5.32 16.15 1.88
CA MET A 32 3.93 15.80 2.17
C MET A 32 3.09 16.99 2.67
N GLY A 33 3.71 18.15 2.92
CA GLY A 33 3.04 19.33 3.48
C GLY A 33 2.50 19.09 4.90
N LYS A 34 3.25 18.34 5.73
CA LYS A 34 2.92 18.05 7.13
C LYS A 34 4.02 18.56 8.06
N GLU A 35 3.71 18.67 9.34
CA GLU A 35 4.61 19.32 10.31
C GLU A 35 5.78 18.43 10.73
N ALA A 36 5.56 17.11 10.75
CA ALA A 36 6.56 16.14 11.19
C ALA A 36 6.33 14.77 10.55
N ALA A 37 7.37 13.95 10.61
CA ALA A 37 7.35 12.58 10.14
C ALA A 37 8.05 11.61 11.12
N VAL A 38 7.78 10.32 10.97
CA VAL A 38 8.51 9.25 11.65
C VAL A 38 8.66 8.02 10.74
N PHE A 39 9.87 7.50 10.62
CA PHE A 39 10.16 6.24 9.93
C PHE A 39 9.63 5.04 10.73
N VAL A 40 9.07 4.06 10.02
CA VAL A 40 8.63 2.78 10.59
C VAL A 40 9.10 1.61 9.71
N PRO A 41 9.32 0.41 10.28
CA PRO A 41 9.82 -0.75 9.52
C PRO A 41 8.92 -1.19 8.36
N SER A 42 7.60 -1.00 8.46
CA SER A 42 6.64 -1.46 7.45
C SER A 42 5.40 -0.57 7.37
N GLY A 43 4.67 -0.68 6.25
CA GLY A 43 3.40 0.01 6.05
C GLY A 43 2.34 -0.41 7.07
N THR A 44 2.26 -1.71 7.38
CA THR A 44 1.37 -2.26 8.41
C THR A 44 1.61 -1.64 9.78
N MET A 45 2.87 -1.46 10.20
CA MET A 45 3.14 -0.75 11.46
C MET A 45 2.74 0.73 11.36
N GLY A 46 2.94 1.35 10.20
CA GLY A 46 2.52 2.73 9.92
C GLY A 46 1.02 2.95 10.10
N ASN A 47 0.21 2.09 9.47
CA ASN A 47 -1.25 2.12 9.59
C ASN A 47 -1.71 1.79 11.01
N LEU A 48 -1.18 0.72 11.61
CA LEU A 48 -1.50 0.34 12.98
C LEU A 48 -1.25 1.50 13.95
N ILE A 49 -0.05 2.08 13.95
CA ILE A 49 0.28 3.23 14.80
C ILE A 49 -0.68 4.37 14.54
N SER A 50 -0.95 4.70 13.28
CA SER A 50 -1.82 5.83 12.93
C SER A 50 -3.24 5.66 13.46
N VAL A 51 -3.80 4.45 13.33
CA VAL A 51 -5.12 4.14 13.90
C VAL A 51 -5.09 4.21 15.41
N LEU A 52 -4.08 3.63 16.08
CA LEU A 52 -3.98 3.63 17.54
C LEU A 52 -3.79 5.04 18.13
N VAL A 53 -3.10 5.95 17.43
CA VAL A 53 -2.97 7.36 17.89
C VAL A 53 -4.31 8.09 17.82
N HIS A 54 -5.07 7.91 16.73
CA HIS A 54 -6.36 8.58 16.53
C HIS A 54 -7.49 7.95 17.36
N CYS A 55 -7.40 6.65 17.64
CA CYS A 55 -8.35 5.86 18.41
C CYS A 55 -7.78 5.55 19.81
N GLU A 56 -7.40 6.58 20.56
CA GLU A 56 -6.68 6.44 21.84
C GLU A 56 -7.50 5.79 22.98
N VAL A 57 -8.82 5.63 22.79
CA VAL A 57 -9.73 5.00 23.75
C VAL A 57 -10.15 3.62 23.25
N ARG A 58 -10.03 2.58 24.09
CA ARG A 58 -10.55 1.24 23.76
C ARG A 58 -12.05 1.29 23.50
N GLY A 59 -12.51 0.55 22.50
CA GLY A 59 -13.90 0.64 22.03
C GLY A 59 -14.15 1.82 21.09
N SER A 60 -13.10 2.53 20.66
CA SER A 60 -13.17 3.41 19.49
C SER A 60 -13.46 2.60 18.23
N GLU A 61 -14.03 3.25 17.23
CA GLU A 61 -14.36 2.67 15.93
C GLU A 61 -13.71 3.50 14.81
N VAL A 62 -13.23 2.78 13.80
CA VAL A 62 -12.70 3.35 12.55
C VAL A 62 -13.60 2.93 11.39
N ILE A 63 -13.97 3.90 10.56
CA ILE A 63 -14.66 3.68 9.29
C ILE A 63 -13.62 3.51 8.18
N LEU A 64 -13.72 2.46 7.39
CA LEU A 64 -12.79 2.17 6.30
C LEU A 64 -13.45 1.32 5.21
N GLY A 65 -12.80 1.22 4.04
CA GLY A 65 -13.28 0.41 2.94
C GLY A 65 -13.28 -1.09 3.25
N ASP A 66 -14.32 -1.81 2.83
CA ASP A 66 -14.40 -3.28 2.95
C ASP A 66 -13.29 -4.01 2.20
N ASN A 67 -12.71 -3.38 1.17
CA ASN A 67 -11.58 -3.90 0.41
C ASN A 67 -10.24 -3.24 0.71
N SER A 68 -10.14 -2.42 1.77
CA SER A 68 -8.89 -1.73 2.11
C SER A 68 -7.86 -2.64 2.78
N HIS A 69 -6.59 -2.26 2.65
CA HIS A 69 -5.45 -3.01 3.16
C HIS A 69 -5.51 -3.20 4.69
N ILE A 70 -5.84 -2.12 5.42
CA ILE A 70 -6.02 -2.13 6.88
C ILE A 70 -7.03 -3.19 7.31
N HIS A 71 -8.10 -3.39 6.54
CA HIS A 71 -9.12 -4.41 6.84
C HIS A 71 -8.63 -5.83 6.56
N ILE A 72 -8.13 -6.06 5.34
CA ILE A 72 -7.95 -7.42 4.81
C ILE A 72 -6.57 -8.00 5.12
N TYR A 73 -5.52 -7.20 5.02
CA TYR A 73 -4.13 -7.70 4.94
C TYR A 73 -3.27 -7.38 6.17
N GLU A 74 -3.84 -6.76 7.21
CA GLU A 74 -3.10 -6.39 8.43
C GLU A 74 -3.44 -7.27 9.64
N ASN A 75 -3.94 -8.48 9.37
CA ASN A 75 -4.21 -9.52 10.38
C ASN A 75 -5.11 -9.03 11.53
N GLY A 76 -6.05 -8.13 11.24
CA GLY A 76 -6.93 -7.52 12.24
C GLY A 76 -6.19 -6.77 13.35
N GLY A 77 -4.97 -6.26 13.08
CA GLY A 77 -4.10 -5.63 14.09
C GLY A 77 -4.77 -4.50 14.87
N ILE A 78 -5.60 -3.70 14.22
CA ILE A 78 -6.34 -2.61 14.88
C ILE A 78 -7.31 -3.13 15.95
N SER A 79 -7.89 -4.32 15.74
CA SER A 79 -8.80 -4.96 16.70
C SER A 79 -8.02 -5.68 17.79
N SER A 80 -7.05 -6.52 17.40
CA SER A 80 -6.33 -7.40 18.33
C SER A 80 -5.36 -6.66 19.24
N ILE A 81 -4.68 -5.64 18.72
CA ILE A 81 -3.69 -4.84 19.46
C ILE A 81 -4.31 -3.53 19.95
N GLY A 82 -5.02 -2.83 19.06
CA GLY A 82 -5.59 -1.51 19.35
C GLY A 82 -6.88 -1.54 20.17
N GLY A 83 -7.63 -2.64 20.17
CA GLY A 83 -8.99 -2.66 20.73
C GLY A 83 -9.93 -1.69 19.99
N VAL A 84 -9.70 -1.50 18.70
CA VAL A 84 -10.46 -0.61 17.82
C VAL A 84 -11.41 -1.45 16.96
N HIS A 85 -12.69 -1.08 16.94
CA HIS A 85 -13.71 -1.75 16.14
C HIS A 85 -13.64 -1.29 14.67
N PRO A 86 -13.53 -2.21 13.69
CA PRO A 86 -13.63 -1.86 12.27
C PRO A 86 -15.08 -1.76 11.83
N ARG A 87 -15.45 -0.62 11.23
CA ARG A 87 -16.75 -0.41 10.58
C ARG A 87 -16.54 -0.26 9.08
N THR A 88 -16.77 -1.34 8.35
CA THR A 88 -16.55 -1.33 6.90
C THR A 88 -17.69 -0.64 6.15
N VAL A 89 -17.31 0.11 5.11
CA VAL A 89 -18.21 0.65 4.08
C VAL A 89 -17.75 0.09 2.75
N LYS A 90 -18.70 -0.32 1.91
CA LYS A 90 -18.38 -0.93 0.62
C LYS A 90 -17.60 0.02 -0.28
N ASN A 91 -16.47 -0.42 -0.80
CA ASN A 91 -15.73 0.30 -1.83
C ASN A 91 -16.46 0.26 -3.17
N ASN A 92 -16.46 1.39 -3.87
CA ASN A 92 -16.82 1.50 -5.26
C ASN A 92 -15.71 0.95 -6.17
N PRO A 93 -16.00 0.59 -7.43
CA PRO A 93 -14.98 0.10 -8.37
C PRO A 93 -13.83 1.07 -8.64
N ASP A 94 -14.03 2.37 -8.38
CA ASP A 94 -13.00 3.41 -8.48
C ASP A 94 -12.16 3.59 -7.20
N GLY A 95 -12.37 2.74 -6.18
CA GLY A 95 -11.66 2.80 -4.90
C GLY A 95 -12.28 3.74 -3.87
N THR A 96 -13.25 4.56 -4.24
CA THR A 96 -13.95 5.46 -3.30
C THR A 96 -14.94 4.68 -2.42
N MET A 97 -15.54 5.36 -1.45
CA MET A 97 -16.73 4.92 -0.72
C MET A 97 -17.79 6.00 -0.87
N ASP A 98 -19.07 5.65 -0.96
CA ASP A 98 -20.12 6.67 -1.02
C ASP A 98 -20.11 7.51 0.26
N ILE A 99 -20.01 8.84 0.12
CA ILE A 99 -19.91 9.76 1.25
C ILE A 99 -21.13 9.66 2.17
N ASP A 100 -22.33 9.49 1.61
CA ASP A 100 -23.55 9.30 2.40
C ASP A 100 -23.50 8.00 3.21
N ARG A 101 -22.82 6.96 2.71
CA ARG A 101 -22.62 5.70 3.44
C ARG A 101 -21.55 5.82 4.51
N ILE A 102 -20.51 6.64 4.28
CA ILE A 102 -19.56 7.01 5.35
C ILE A 102 -20.32 7.73 6.46
N GLU A 103 -21.11 8.77 6.12
CA GLU A 103 -21.86 9.54 7.10
C GLU A 103 -22.87 8.68 7.86
N ALA A 104 -23.62 7.82 7.17
CA ALA A 104 -24.56 6.89 7.80
C ALA A 104 -23.89 5.83 8.69
N ALA A 105 -22.59 5.57 8.53
CA ALA A 105 -21.84 4.66 9.37
C ALA A 105 -21.36 5.30 10.68
N ILE A 106 -21.41 6.64 10.80
CA ILE A 106 -21.01 7.37 12.01
C ILE A 106 -22.04 7.10 13.12
N ARG A 107 -21.56 6.65 14.28
CA ARG A 107 -22.40 6.39 15.44
C ARG A 107 -22.82 7.70 16.11
N HIS A 108 -24.12 7.83 16.39
CA HIS A 108 -24.63 8.98 17.14
C HIS A 108 -24.11 8.94 18.60
N PRO A 109 -23.64 10.07 19.17
CA PRO A 109 -23.13 10.12 20.54
C PRO A 109 -24.13 9.63 21.61
N ASP A 110 -25.43 9.85 21.41
CA ASP A 110 -26.48 9.37 22.33
C ASP A 110 -26.50 7.84 22.48
N GLY A 111 -25.91 7.11 21.53
CA GLY A 111 -25.75 5.65 21.58
C GLY A 111 -24.48 5.17 22.27
N ALA A 112 -23.68 6.05 22.87
CA ALA A 112 -22.36 5.72 23.43
C ALA A 112 -22.39 4.63 24.53
N LEU A 113 -23.54 4.39 25.17
CA LEU A 113 -23.70 3.29 26.14
C LEU A 113 -23.62 1.91 25.49
N TYR A 114 -24.05 1.76 24.23
CA TYR A 114 -24.18 0.46 23.55
C TYR A 114 -23.49 0.38 22.18
N TYR A 115 -22.91 1.49 21.69
CA TYR A 115 -22.10 1.51 20.48
C TYR A 115 -20.63 1.87 20.75
N PRO A 116 -19.70 1.35 19.94
CA PRO A 116 -18.36 1.92 19.80
C PRO A 116 -18.43 3.41 19.43
N THR A 117 -17.42 4.20 19.82
CA THR A 117 -17.34 5.61 19.44
C THR A 117 -16.58 5.76 18.13
N THR A 118 -17.23 6.22 17.06
CA THR A 118 -16.54 6.55 15.80
C THR A 118 -15.53 7.68 16.03
N ARG A 119 -14.27 7.47 15.65
CA ARG A 119 -13.18 8.46 15.83
C ARG A 119 -12.44 8.79 14.54
N LEU A 120 -12.40 7.85 13.61
CA LEU A 120 -11.49 7.90 12.47
C LEU A 120 -12.18 7.42 11.20
N ILE A 121 -11.90 8.10 10.08
CA ILE A 121 -12.14 7.62 8.73
C ILE A 121 -10.78 7.32 8.09
N CYS A 122 -10.63 6.15 7.48
CA CYS A 122 -9.45 5.79 6.69
C CYS A 122 -9.80 5.69 5.20
N LEU A 123 -8.97 6.31 4.37
CA LEU A 123 -8.95 6.13 2.91
C LEU A 123 -7.66 5.40 2.50
N GLU A 124 -7.64 4.81 1.30
CA GLU A 124 -6.45 4.20 0.71
C GLU A 124 -6.19 4.81 -0.68
N ASN A 125 -5.03 5.42 -0.90
CA ASN A 125 -4.70 6.07 -2.17
C ASN A 125 -3.24 5.79 -2.61
N THR A 126 -2.99 5.06 -3.69
CA THR A 126 -3.95 4.39 -4.59
C THR A 126 -4.62 3.17 -3.95
N HIS A 127 -5.88 2.89 -4.27
CA HIS A 127 -6.60 1.73 -3.74
C HIS A 127 -6.20 0.42 -4.47
N ALA A 128 -5.47 -0.47 -3.79
CA ALA A 128 -4.84 -1.64 -4.39
C ALA A 128 -5.86 -2.67 -4.90
N ASN A 129 -6.81 -3.07 -4.06
CA ASN A 129 -7.82 -4.09 -4.41
C ASN A 129 -8.86 -3.62 -5.44
N CYS A 130 -8.87 -2.33 -5.78
CA CYS A 130 -9.71 -1.81 -6.86
C CYS A 130 -8.94 -1.68 -8.19
N GLY A 131 -7.73 -2.22 -8.29
CA GLY A 131 -6.90 -2.13 -9.48
C GLY A 131 -5.89 -0.98 -9.45
N GLY A 132 -5.43 -0.58 -8.26
CA GLY A 132 -4.56 0.58 -8.10
C GLY A 132 -5.25 1.90 -8.45
N ARG A 133 -6.53 2.08 -8.09
CA ARG A 133 -7.28 3.29 -8.48
C ARG A 133 -6.80 4.52 -7.71
N CYS A 134 -6.63 5.62 -8.42
CA CYS A 134 -6.32 6.91 -7.81
C CYS A 134 -7.60 7.54 -7.26
N ILE A 135 -7.58 7.92 -5.99
CA ILE A 135 -8.64 8.72 -5.39
C ILE A 135 -8.34 10.20 -5.66
N SER A 136 -9.34 10.95 -6.12
CA SER A 136 -9.18 12.35 -6.50
C SER A 136 -9.01 13.28 -5.28
N VAL A 137 -8.49 14.47 -5.54
CA VAL A 137 -8.36 15.54 -4.56
C VAL A 137 -9.72 15.96 -4.02
N GLU A 138 -10.67 16.17 -4.91
CA GLU A 138 -12.03 16.65 -4.61
C GLU A 138 -12.78 15.67 -3.71
N TYR A 139 -12.67 14.38 -3.99
CA TYR A 139 -13.24 13.35 -3.13
C TYR A 139 -12.58 13.37 -1.74
N THR A 140 -11.25 13.44 -1.70
CA THR A 140 -10.49 13.46 -0.43
C THR A 140 -10.86 14.68 0.42
N ASP A 141 -11.03 15.84 -0.19
CA ASP A 141 -11.46 17.07 0.50
C ASP A 141 -12.88 16.93 1.05
N ARG A 142 -13.82 16.38 0.29
CA ARG A 142 -15.20 16.15 0.76
C ARG A 142 -15.26 15.18 1.95
N VAL A 143 -14.43 14.13 1.96
CA VAL A 143 -14.32 13.24 3.12
C VAL A 143 -13.68 13.96 4.31
N GLY A 144 -12.67 14.82 4.07
CA GLY A 144 -12.09 15.66 5.12
C GLY A 144 -13.06 16.67 5.71
N GLU A 145 -13.92 17.26 4.89
CA GLU A 145 -15.03 18.13 5.34
C GLU A 145 -16.02 17.37 6.20
N LEU A 146 -16.42 16.16 5.77
CA LEU A 146 -17.28 15.29 6.56
C LEU A 146 -16.64 14.91 7.90
N ALA A 147 -15.35 14.54 7.90
CA ALA A 147 -14.62 14.23 9.12
C ALA A 147 -14.63 15.41 10.09
N ARG A 148 -14.31 16.62 9.61
CA ARG A 148 -14.36 17.85 10.42
C ARG A 148 -15.75 18.15 10.96
N LYS A 149 -16.79 18.02 10.13
CA LYS A 149 -18.20 18.24 10.51
C LYS A 149 -18.60 17.39 11.73
N HIS A 150 -18.10 16.16 11.81
CA HIS A 150 -18.41 15.21 12.89
C HIS A 150 -17.31 15.10 13.96
N GLY A 151 -16.30 15.97 13.94
CA GLY A 151 -15.19 15.94 14.90
C GLY A 151 -14.31 14.68 14.82
N LEU A 152 -14.31 14.01 13.67
CA LEU A 152 -13.51 12.82 13.39
C LEU A 152 -12.15 13.19 12.78
N LYS A 153 -11.23 12.23 12.79
CA LYS A 153 -9.94 12.31 12.11
C LYS A 153 -9.99 11.63 10.75
N LEU A 154 -9.12 12.05 9.83
CA LEU A 154 -8.91 11.43 8.53
C LEU A 154 -7.47 10.90 8.42
N HIS A 155 -7.34 9.59 8.18
CA HIS A 155 -6.08 8.96 7.82
C HIS A 155 -6.10 8.50 6.37
N ILE A 156 -4.97 8.64 5.67
CA ILE A 156 -4.78 8.06 4.34
C ILE A 156 -3.69 6.99 4.43
N ASP A 157 -4.05 5.74 4.13
CA ASP A 157 -3.08 4.74 3.70
C ASP A 157 -2.57 5.15 2.32
N GLY A 158 -1.39 5.77 2.33
CA GLY A 158 -0.69 6.30 1.17
C GLY A 158 0.43 5.38 0.71
N ALA A 159 0.31 4.06 0.88
CA ALA A 159 1.34 3.09 0.48
C ALA A 159 1.85 3.30 -0.95
N ARG A 160 1.03 3.85 -1.84
CA ARG A 160 1.39 4.23 -3.23
C ARG A 160 0.94 5.66 -3.57
N ILE A 161 0.99 6.59 -2.61
CA ILE A 161 0.50 7.96 -2.83
C ILE A 161 1.28 8.71 -3.94
N PHE A 162 2.57 8.38 -4.13
CA PHE A 162 3.36 8.93 -5.23
C PHE A 162 2.91 8.41 -6.60
N ASN A 163 2.39 7.18 -6.70
CA ASN A 163 1.75 6.70 -7.93
C ASN A 163 0.50 7.52 -8.22
N ALA A 164 -0.33 7.81 -7.21
CA ALA A 164 -1.50 8.68 -7.39
C ALA A 164 -1.10 10.10 -7.84
N SER A 165 -0.05 10.66 -7.24
CA SER A 165 0.50 11.97 -7.59
C SER A 165 0.95 12.04 -9.05
N ALA A 166 1.74 11.07 -9.49
CA ALA A 166 2.20 10.97 -10.89
C ALA A 166 1.03 10.77 -11.86
N ALA A 167 0.11 9.85 -11.56
CA ALA A 167 -1.01 9.53 -12.44
C ALA A 167 -2.02 10.69 -12.59
N LEU A 168 -2.23 11.48 -11.52
CA LEU A 168 -3.17 12.61 -11.54
C LEU A 168 -2.51 13.93 -11.95
N GLY A 169 -1.18 13.99 -12.04
CA GLY A 169 -0.45 15.25 -12.26
C GLY A 169 -0.63 16.26 -11.11
N VAL A 170 -0.90 15.77 -9.89
CA VAL A 170 -1.15 16.60 -8.70
C VAL A 170 -0.03 16.40 -7.69
N PRO A 171 0.57 17.47 -7.14
CA PRO A 171 1.58 17.35 -6.08
C PRO A 171 1.06 16.57 -4.86
N VAL A 172 1.90 15.70 -4.29
CA VAL A 172 1.49 14.80 -3.20
C VAL A 172 0.92 15.54 -1.98
N HIS A 173 1.48 16.69 -1.59
CA HIS A 173 0.97 17.49 -0.48
C HIS A 173 -0.47 17.96 -0.68
N ARG A 174 -0.91 18.13 -1.95
CA ARG A 174 -2.28 18.53 -2.26
C ARG A 174 -3.26 17.36 -2.14
N LEU A 175 -2.85 16.17 -2.59
CA LEU A 175 -3.64 14.94 -2.47
C LEU A 175 -3.97 14.59 -1.01
N VAL A 176 -3.06 14.90 -0.09
CA VAL A 176 -3.17 14.53 1.32
C VAL A 176 -3.48 15.71 2.24
N GLN A 177 -3.77 16.88 1.67
CA GLN A 177 -3.94 18.12 2.44
C GLN A 177 -5.02 17.97 3.52
N ALA A 178 -6.16 17.37 3.17
CA ALA A 178 -7.29 17.18 4.07
C ALA A 178 -7.07 16.14 5.18
N ALA A 179 -6.05 15.28 5.08
CA ALA A 179 -5.79 14.22 6.05
C ALA A 179 -5.07 14.74 7.30
N ASP A 180 -5.43 14.23 8.48
CA ASP A 180 -4.70 14.47 9.72
C ASP A 180 -3.38 13.68 9.79
N SER A 181 -3.35 12.48 9.18
CA SER A 181 -2.13 11.68 9.05
C SER A 181 -2.11 10.84 7.79
N VAL A 182 -0.90 10.47 7.34
CA VAL A 182 -0.69 9.63 6.16
C VAL A 182 0.41 8.62 6.45
N SER A 183 0.23 7.37 6.05
CA SER A 183 1.32 6.39 5.97
C SER A 183 1.81 6.29 4.53
N VAL A 184 3.12 6.24 4.30
CA VAL A 184 3.72 6.22 2.95
C VAL A 184 4.76 5.13 2.87
N CYS A 185 4.62 4.20 1.92
CA CYS A 185 5.61 3.15 1.76
C CYS A 185 6.79 3.59 0.90
N LEU A 186 7.99 3.18 1.33
CA LEU A 186 9.24 3.42 0.63
C LEU A 186 9.71 2.16 -0.12
N SER A 187 9.30 0.98 0.38
CA SER A 187 9.72 -0.33 -0.10
C SER A 187 8.87 -0.94 -1.22
N LYS A 188 8.14 -0.10 -1.95
CA LYS A 188 7.31 -0.51 -3.10
C LYS A 188 7.89 0.06 -4.39
N GLY A 189 7.09 0.78 -5.20
CA GLY A 189 7.54 1.39 -6.45
C GLY A 189 8.74 2.34 -6.30
N LEU A 190 8.95 2.92 -5.11
CA LEU A 190 10.13 3.75 -4.84
C LEU A 190 11.43 2.94 -4.68
N GLY A 191 11.37 1.65 -4.35
CA GLY A 191 12.54 0.77 -4.37
C GLY A 191 13.47 0.81 -3.15
N ALA A 192 13.10 1.46 -2.05
CA ALA A 192 13.87 1.32 -0.80
C ALA A 192 13.82 -0.15 -0.31
N PRO A 193 14.86 -0.66 0.37
CA PRO A 193 14.86 -2.06 0.80
C PRO A 193 13.85 -2.33 1.93
N VAL A 194 13.62 -1.36 2.81
CA VAL A 194 12.75 -1.47 3.98
C VAL A 194 12.09 -0.13 4.25
N GLY A 195 10.89 -0.18 4.80
CA GLY A 195 10.36 0.94 5.56
C GLY A 195 9.19 1.68 4.94
N SER A 196 8.57 2.46 5.81
CA SER A 196 7.50 3.40 5.50
C SER A 196 7.67 4.63 6.40
N VAL A 197 6.92 5.68 6.14
CA VAL A 197 6.91 6.90 6.95
C VAL A 197 5.49 7.23 7.33
N ILE A 198 5.28 7.65 8.58
CA ILE A 198 4.04 8.29 9.00
C ILE A 198 4.28 9.79 9.02
N VAL A 199 3.37 10.59 8.45
CA VAL A 199 3.40 12.06 8.49
C VAL A 199 2.13 12.61 9.14
N GLY A 200 2.24 13.74 9.84
CA GLY A 200 1.12 14.37 10.54
C GLY A 200 1.54 15.63 11.30
N THR A 201 0.75 16.03 12.29
CA THR A 201 1.14 17.12 13.22
C THR A 201 2.26 16.67 14.15
N LYS A 202 3.00 17.62 14.75
CA LYS A 202 4.06 17.31 15.73
C LYS A 202 3.56 16.50 16.91
N ASP A 203 2.38 16.83 17.43
CA ASP A 203 1.74 16.13 18.55
C ASP A 203 1.37 14.69 18.18
N PHE A 204 0.79 14.49 17.00
CA PHE A 204 0.47 13.17 16.47
C PHE A 204 1.73 12.32 16.32
N ILE A 205 2.80 12.87 15.73
CA ILE A 205 4.06 12.16 15.52
C ILE A 205 4.77 11.84 16.85
N THR A 206 4.63 12.70 17.85
CA THR A 206 5.14 12.42 19.21
C THR A 206 4.44 11.20 19.82
N LYS A 207 3.11 11.08 19.69
CA LYS A 207 2.37 9.88 20.10
C LYS A 207 2.76 8.66 19.24
N ALA A 208 2.95 8.84 17.93
CA ALA A 208 3.35 7.79 17.01
C ALA A 208 4.72 7.19 17.36
N ARG A 209 5.72 8.02 17.72
CA ARG A 209 7.05 7.54 18.19
C ARG A 209 6.95 6.67 19.43
N ARG A 210 6.08 7.02 20.38
CA ARG A 210 5.84 6.20 21.59
C ARG A 210 5.26 4.84 21.23
N LEU A 211 4.24 4.80 20.38
CA LEU A 211 3.67 3.53 19.92
C LEU A 211 4.65 2.72 19.06
N ARG A 212 5.47 3.37 18.23
CA ARG A 212 6.57 2.72 17.50
C ARG A 212 7.52 2.01 18.47
N LYS A 213 7.84 2.63 19.61
CA LYS A 213 8.65 1.99 20.67
C LYS A 213 7.94 0.79 21.28
N THR A 214 6.65 0.92 21.62
CA THR A 214 5.84 -0.15 22.21
C THR A 214 5.71 -1.36 21.29
N LEU A 215 5.53 -1.14 20.00
CA LEU A 215 5.36 -2.19 18.98
C LEU A 215 6.68 -2.76 18.46
N GLY A 216 7.81 -2.39 19.06
CA GLY A 216 9.13 -2.92 18.69
C GLY A 216 9.74 -2.31 17.42
N GLY A 217 9.17 -1.26 16.85
CA GLY A 217 9.70 -0.55 15.69
C GLY A 217 10.79 0.49 16.01
N GLY A 218 11.06 0.76 17.29
CA GLY A 218 12.14 1.65 17.74
C GLY A 218 13.51 0.97 17.63
N MET A 219 14.05 0.96 16.43
CA MET A 219 15.37 0.43 16.08
C MET A 219 16.50 1.42 16.44
N ARG A 220 17.77 1.04 16.25
CA ARG A 220 18.95 1.84 16.60
C ARG A 220 19.44 2.66 15.40
N GLN A 221 20.49 2.22 14.72
CA GLN A 221 21.11 2.93 13.58
C GLN A 221 20.27 2.82 12.30
N ILE A 222 19.07 3.40 12.30
CA ILE A 222 18.12 3.35 11.17
C ILE A 222 18.55 4.23 10.00
N GLY A 223 19.56 5.09 10.17
CA GLY A 223 20.10 5.95 9.12
C GLY A 223 20.57 5.17 7.90
N VAL A 224 21.04 3.92 8.09
CA VAL A 224 21.36 3.01 6.97
C VAL A 224 20.15 2.81 6.06
N LEU A 225 18.97 2.56 6.63
CA LEU A 225 17.73 2.35 5.88
C LEU A 225 17.20 3.68 5.30
N CYS A 226 17.25 4.75 6.10
CA CYS A 226 16.81 6.08 5.70
C CYS A 226 17.65 6.64 4.55
N ALA A 227 18.95 6.34 4.47
CA ALA A 227 19.80 6.74 3.34
C ALA A 227 19.34 6.10 2.01
N ALA A 228 18.95 4.82 2.02
CA ALA A 228 18.38 4.19 0.83
C ALA A 228 17.01 4.79 0.47
N ALA A 229 16.17 5.05 1.47
CA ALA A 229 14.87 5.68 1.29
C ALA A 229 14.99 7.10 0.72
N TYR A 230 16.00 7.86 1.13
CA TYR A 230 16.28 9.20 0.60
C TYR A 230 16.56 9.15 -0.90
N VAL A 231 17.41 8.21 -1.32
CA VAL A 231 17.70 7.98 -2.75
C VAL A 231 16.47 7.49 -3.50
N ALA A 232 15.68 6.59 -2.90
CA ALA A 232 14.42 6.10 -3.49
C ALA A 232 13.43 7.23 -3.77
N LEU A 233 13.22 8.10 -2.78
CA LEU A 233 12.32 9.23 -2.90
C LEU A 233 12.79 10.23 -3.96
N ARG A 234 14.08 10.56 -3.98
CA ARG A 234 14.65 11.53 -4.91
C ARG A 234 14.69 11.01 -6.35
N ASP A 235 15.14 9.77 -6.55
CA ASP A 235 15.51 9.28 -7.88
C ASP A 235 14.43 8.42 -8.55
N ASN A 236 13.49 7.84 -7.78
CA ASN A 236 12.53 6.89 -8.32
C ASN A 236 11.08 7.41 -8.40
N VAL A 237 10.72 8.50 -7.71
CA VAL A 237 9.38 9.12 -7.88
C VAL A 237 9.14 9.51 -9.34
N VAL A 238 10.14 10.11 -10.00
CA VAL A 238 10.06 10.52 -11.41
C VAL A 238 9.94 9.35 -12.40
N LYS A 239 10.23 8.11 -11.96
CA LYS A 239 10.16 6.91 -12.80
C LYS A 239 8.78 6.26 -12.80
N LEU A 240 7.90 6.67 -11.87
CA LEU A 240 6.57 6.07 -11.74
C LEU A 240 5.72 6.27 -12.99
N GLU A 241 5.88 7.38 -13.71
CA GLU A 241 5.20 7.61 -14.99
C GLU A 241 5.59 6.58 -16.06
N ASP A 242 6.87 6.19 -16.12
CA ASP A 242 7.33 5.13 -17.03
C ASP A 242 6.77 3.76 -16.60
N ASP A 243 6.67 3.49 -15.30
CA ASP A 243 6.03 2.29 -14.79
C ASP A 243 4.54 2.22 -15.18
N HIS A 244 3.82 3.35 -15.12
CA HIS A 244 2.42 3.44 -15.61
C HIS A 244 2.33 3.22 -17.12
N ARG A 245 3.24 3.82 -17.90
CA ARG A 245 3.30 3.63 -19.36
C ARG A 245 3.52 2.17 -19.73
N LYS A 246 4.45 1.49 -19.06
CA LYS A 246 4.72 0.05 -19.22
C LYS A 246 3.53 -0.81 -18.79
N ALA A 247 2.88 -0.47 -17.68
CA ALA A 247 1.64 -1.12 -17.26
C ALA A 247 0.51 -0.96 -18.29
N LYS A 248 0.44 0.19 -18.97
CA LYS A 248 -0.49 0.43 -20.09
C LYS A 248 -0.19 -0.44 -21.30
N ILE A 249 1.10 -0.60 -21.65
CA ILE A 249 1.52 -1.53 -22.71
C ILE A 249 1.09 -2.96 -22.35
N PHE A 250 1.31 -3.37 -21.09
CA PHE A 250 0.95 -4.69 -20.61
C PHE A 250 -0.57 -4.94 -20.62
N ALA A 251 -1.36 -3.98 -20.15
CA ALA A 251 -2.82 -4.13 -20.00
C ALA A 251 -3.60 -3.92 -21.31
N GLY A 252 -3.04 -3.21 -22.29
CA GLY A 252 -3.75 -2.81 -23.50
C GLY A 252 -5.02 -2.02 -23.16
N SER A 253 -6.18 -2.48 -23.64
CA SER A 253 -7.48 -1.83 -23.39
C SER A 253 -8.00 -1.97 -21.96
N GLN A 254 -7.38 -2.81 -21.11
CA GLN A 254 -7.82 -3.08 -19.73
C GLN A 254 -7.09 -2.22 -18.69
N PHE A 255 -6.31 -1.21 -19.13
CA PHE A 255 -5.48 -0.40 -18.25
C PHE A 255 -6.29 0.45 -17.24
N SER A 256 -5.89 0.38 -15.97
CA SER A 256 -6.20 1.37 -14.93
C SER A 256 -5.00 2.30 -14.74
N LEU A 257 -5.19 3.55 -14.28
CA LEU A 257 -4.19 4.64 -14.25
C LEU A 257 -2.86 4.36 -13.49
N CYS A 258 -2.60 3.15 -13.00
CA CYS A 258 -1.45 2.83 -12.14
C CYS A 258 -0.69 1.58 -12.59
N ASP A 259 0.36 1.27 -11.84
CA ASP A 259 1.33 0.18 -12.04
C ASP A 259 0.77 -1.24 -11.84
N GLN A 260 -0.48 -1.37 -11.40
CA GLN A 260 -1.12 -2.65 -11.09
C GLN A 260 -2.11 -3.06 -12.18
N VAL A 261 -1.86 -4.19 -12.83
CA VAL A 261 -2.72 -4.75 -13.87
C VAL A 261 -3.39 -6.02 -13.35
N PHE A 262 -4.71 -6.06 -13.47
CA PHE A 262 -5.52 -7.24 -13.22
C PHE A 262 -6.10 -7.72 -14.54
N PHE A 263 -5.90 -8.99 -14.87
CA PHE A 263 -6.56 -9.59 -16.03
C PHE A 263 -7.38 -10.80 -15.57
N ASN A 264 -8.61 -10.85 -16.08
CA ASN A 264 -9.54 -11.92 -15.79
C ASN A 264 -9.30 -13.08 -16.76
N ILE A 265 -9.19 -14.26 -16.20
CA ILE A 265 -9.24 -15.51 -16.93
C ILE A 265 -10.72 -15.86 -17.08
N ASN A 266 -11.16 -16.03 -18.33
CA ASN A 266 -12.55 -16.40 -18.59
C ASN A 266 -12.85 -17.74 -17.89
N GLU A 267 -13.92 -17.79 -17.10
CA GLU A 267 -14.35 -18.99 -16.36
C GLU A 267 -14.56 -20.19 -17.30
N SER A 268 -14.90 -19.94 -18.57
CA SER A 268 -15.07 -21.00 -19.57
C SER A 268 -13.76 -21.62 -20.06
N SER A 269 -12.60 -21.06 -19.70
CA SER A 269 -11.31 -21.48 -20.25
C SER A 269 -10.70 -22.73 -19.60
N MET A 270 -11.31 -23.25 -18.51
CA MET A 270 -10.76 -24.34 -17.68
C MET A 270 -9.36 -24.06 -17.09
N ILE A 271 -8.80 -22.86 -17.31
CA ILE A 271 -7.50 -22.42 -16.81
C ILE A 271 -7.74 -21.72 -15.48
N SER A 272 -7.05 -22.17 -14.43
CA SER A 272 -7.05 -21.46 -13.15
C SER A 272 -5.92 -20.42 -13.11
N PRO A 273 -6.10 -19.28 -12.41
CA PRO A 273 -5.03 -18.31 -12.14
C PRO A 273 -3.74 -18.95 -11.60
N ILE A 274 -3.87 -19.96 -10.73
CA ILE A 274 -2.75 -20.72 -10.18
C ILE A 274 -1.98 -21.44 -11.29
N SER A 275 -2.69 -22.22 -12.12
CA SER A 275 -2.06 -22.98 -13.21
C SER A 275 -1.36 -22.07 -14.23
N LEU A 276 -1.92 -20.87 -14.49
CA LEU A 276 -1.28 -19.88 -15.34
C LEU A 276 0.00 -19.34 -14.71
N CYS A 277 -0.02 -18.97 -13.43
CA CYS A 277 1.18 -18.50 -12.73
C CYS A 277 2.29 -19.57 -12.70
N GLU A 278 1.95 -20.83 -12.44
CA GLU A 278 2.90 -21.95 -12.48
C GLU A 278 3.49 -22.17 -13.89
N ALA A 279 2.68 -22.01 -14.93
CA ALA A 279 3.16 -22.08 -16.30
C ALA A 279 4.10 -20.91 -16.65
N LEU A 280 3.78 -19.69 -16.21
CA LEU A 280 4.61 -18.49 -16.40
C LEU A 280 5.95 -18.57 -15.67
N GLU A 281 5.99 -19.19 -14.49
CA GLU A 281 7.23 -19.36 -13.73
C GLU A 281 8.27 -20.17 -14.51
N LYS A 282 7.84 -21.13 -15.34
CA LYS A 282 8.74 -21.89 -16.24
C LYS A 282 9.44 -21.01 -17.29
N PHE A 283 8.86 -19.85 -17.59
CA PHE A 283 9.44 -18.83 -18.49
C PHE A 283 10.17 -17.72 -17.72
N GLY A 284 10.32 -17.83 -16.41
CA GLY A 284 10.94 -16.81 -15.56
C GLY A 284 10.06 -15.57 -15.31
N VAL A 285 8.75 -15.67 -15.58
CA VAL A 285 7.77 -14.58 -15.38
C VAL A 285 6.97 -14.86 -14.11
N LEU A 286 7.10 -14.00 -13.10
CA LEU A 286 6.36 -14.14 -11.84
C LEU A 286 5.12 -13.24 -11.84
N ALA A 287 3.96 -13.83 -11.58
CA ALA A 287 2.67 -13.15 -11.41
C ALA A 287 1.90 -13.76 -10.23
N MET A 288 0.92 -13.05 -9.69
CA MET A 288 0.22 -13.47 -8.47
C MET A 288 -1.25 -13.78 -8.75
N PRO A 289 -1.80 -14.93 -8.35
CA PRO A 289 -3.23 -15.13 -8.31
C PRO A 289 -3.88 -14.08 -7.40
N ALA A 290 -4.85 -13.34 -7.91
CA ALA A 290 -5.55 -12.27 -7.18
C ALA A 290 -6.96 -12.69 -6.73
N SER A 291 -7.58 -13.61 -7.47
CA SER A 291 -8.85 -14.24 -7.10
C SER A 291 -8.94 -15.63 -7.74
N SER A 292 -10.09 -16.29 -7.62
CA SER A 292 -10.38 -17.53 -8.36
C SER A 292 -10.37 -17.35 -9.88
N THR A 293 -10.52 -16.11 -10.37
CA THR A 293 -10.66 -15.80 -11.80
C THR A 293 -9.69 -14.74 -12.30
N SER A 294 -8.81 -14.19 -11.47
CA SER A 294 -7.91 -13.09 -11.88
C SER A 294 -6.48 -13.29 -11.45
N VAL A 295 -5.55 -12.83 -12.27
CA VAL A 295 -4.11 -12.71 -11.95
C VAL A 295 -3.75 -11.23 -11.89
N ARG A 296 -2.89 -10.87 -10.92
CA ARG A 296 -2.30 -9.54 -10.76
C ARG A 296 -0.85 -9.55 -11.19
N VAL A 297 -0.50 -8.55 -12.00
CA VAL A 297 0.88 -8.19 -12.36
C VAL A 297 1.12 -6.76 -11.90
N VAL A 298 2.33 -6.51 -11.38
CA VAL A 298 2.73 -5.18 -10.92
C VAL A 298 4.02 -4.81 -11.64
N ILE A 299 4.01 -3.65 -12.29
CA ILE A 299 5.18 -3.12 -12.99
C ILE A 299 5.95 -2.18 -12.05
N HIS A 300 7.28 -2.23 -12.10
CA HIS A 300 8.13 -1.33 -11.31
C HIS A 300 9.42 -1.02 -12.08
N TYR A 301 10.17 0.00 -11.62
CA TYR A 301 11.31 0.58 -12.33
C TYR A 301 12.44 -0.40 -12.76
N GLN A 302 12.49 -1.61 -12.19
CA GLN A 302 13.48 -2.63 -12.57
C GLN A 302 13.03 -3.48 -13.76
N ILE A 303 11.76 -3.37 -14.16
CA ILE A 303 11.17 -4.05 -15.30
C ILE A 303 11.29 -3.12 -16.50
N SER A 304 12.04 -3.55 -17.50
CA SER A 304 12.20 -2.84 -18.77
C SER A 304 11.00 -3.06 -19.69
N GLU A 305 10.90 -2.26 -20.74
CA GLU A 305 9.88 -2.47 -21.78
C GLU A 305 10.06 -3.80 -22.53
N SER A 306 11.31 -4.23 -22.74
CA SER A 306 11.59 -5.56 -23.31
C SER A 306 11.07 -6.69 -22.41
N ASP A 307 11.17 -6.53 -21.09
CA ASP A 307 10.64 -7.50 -20.12
C ASP A 307 9.11 -7.57 -20.19
N VAL A 308 8.44 -6.43 -20.38
CA VAL A 308 6.99 -6.35 -20.61
C VAL A 308 6.59 -7.13 -21.87
N HIS A 309 7.26 -6.89 -23.00
CA HIS A 309 6.96 -7.61 -24.24
C HIS A 309 7.27 -9.11 -24.16
N TYR A 310 8.35 -9.48 -23.48
CA TYR A 310 8.67 -10.86 -23.20
C TYR A 310 7.57 -11.53 -22.36
N ALA A 311 7.12 -10.88 -21.28
CA ALA A 311 6.05 -11.40 -20.43
C ALA A 311 4.73 -11.59 -21.19
N LEU A 312 4.35 -10.62 -22.05
CA LEU A 312 3.17 -10.75 -22.91
C LEU A 312 3.27 -11.93 -23.89
N THR A 313 4.45 -12.18 -24.44
CA THR A 313 4.69 -13.33 -25.33
C THR A 313 4.60 -14.64 -24.54
N SER A 314 5.23 -14.70 -23.36
CA SER A 314 5.18 -15.86 -22.46
C SER A 314 3.76 -16.20 -22.01
N ILE A 315 2.89 -15.20 -21.77
CA ILE A 315 1.47 -15.42 -21.46
C ILE A 315 0.75 -16.12 -22.61
N LYS A 316 0.96 -15.67 -23.86
CA LYS A 316 0.33 -16.31 -25.04
C LYS A 316 0.77 -17.76 -25.20
N VAL A 317 2.06 -18.04 -25.00
CA VAL A 317 2.60 -19.40 -25.07
C VAL A 317 2.07 -20.26 -23.92
N ALA A 318 2.08 -19.76 -22.69
CA ALA A 318 1.58 -20.47 -21.52
C ALA A 318 0.08 -20.83 -21.65
N LEU A 319 -0.75 -19.89 -22.11
CA LEU A 319 -2.16 -20.14 -22.38
C LEU A 319 -2.35 -21.22 -23.44
N SER A 320 -1.56 -21.18 -24.52
CA SER A 320 -1.63 -22.19 -25.60
C SER A 320 -1.26 -23.58 -25.08
N LEU A 321 -0.21 -23.70 -24.26
CA LEU A 321 0.18 -24.97 -23.64
C LEU A 321 -0.90 -25.53 -22.71
N LEU A 322 -1.51 -24.67 -21.88
CA LEU A 322 -2.56 -25.09 -20.94
C LEU A 322 -3.84 -25.53 -21.67
N LEU A 323 -4.18 -24.90 -22.80
CA LEU A 323 -5.31 -25.32 -23.63
C LEU A 323 -5.04 -26.65 -24.36
N LEU A 324 -3.78 -26.93 -24.73
CA LEU A 324 -3.39 -28.18 -25.41
C LEU A 324 -3.27 -29.37 -24.46
N GLU A 325 -2.86 -29.17 -23.21
CA GLU A 325 -2.66 -30.27 -22.24
C GLU A 325 -3.97 -30.89 -21.72
N GLY A 326 -5.13 -30.25 -21.92
CA GLY A 326 -6.43 -30.71 -21.40
C GLY A 326 -6.48 -30.74 -19.86
N PRO A 327 -7.64 -31.06 -19.24
CA PRO A 327 -7.75 -31.06 -17.79
C PRO A 327 -6.90 -32.18 -17.17
N LYS A 328 -5.79 -31.80 -16.51
CA LYS A 328 -5.12 -32.70 -15.55
C LYS A 328 -5.97 -32.76 -14.28
N SER A 329 -6.58 -33.92 -14.02
CA SER A 329 -7.28 -34.22 -12.76
C SER A 329 -6.36 -33.92 -11.57
N SER A 330 -6.63 -32.86 -10.82
CA SER A 330 -5.92 -32.52 -9.59
C SER A 330 -6.65 -33.11 -8.38
N TYR A 331 -6.27 -34.31 -7.97
CA TYR A 331 -6.52 -34.78 -6.60
C TYR A 331 -5.27 -34.52 -5.75
N SER A 332 -5.49 -33.80 -4.65
CA SER A 332 -4.61 -33.59 -3.49
C SER A 332 -3.18 -33.12 -3.76
N ARG A 333 -2.91 -31.84 -3.48
CA ARG A 333 -1.70 -31.46 -2.77
C ARG A 333 -1.94 -30.19 -1.93
N ASN A 334 -1.58 -30.32 -0.65
CA ASN A 334 -1.84 -29.39 0.43
C ASN A 334 -1.54 -27.92 0.11
N THR A 335 -2.45 -27.07 0.58
CA THR A 335 -2.23 -25.66 0.90
C THR A 335 -1.09 -25.52 1.91
N SER A 336 0.14 -25.38 1.41
CA SER A 336 1.22 -24.69 2.11
C SER A 336 1.70 -23.55 1.22
N CYS A 337 0.95 -22.44 1.22
CA CYS A 337 1.49 -21.16 0.81
C CYS A 337 2.72 -20.81 1.67
N TRP A 338 3.64 -20.05 1.08
CA TRP A 338 4.83 -19.45 1.70
C TRP A 338 6.08 -20.33 1.80
N ASN A 339 6.68 -20.64 0.66
CA ASN A 339 8.12 -20.87 0.58
C ASN A 339 8.69 -20.09 -0.62
N HIS A 340 9.19 -18.88 -0.36
CA HIS A 340 9.90 -18.08 -1.35
C HIS A 340 11.33 -18.60 -1.52
N LYS A 341 11.64 -19.15 -2.71
CA LYS A 341 13.01 -19.18 -3.21
C LYS A 341 13.26 -17.88 -3.98
N MET A 342 14.07 -16.98 -3.43
CA MET A 342 14.66 -15.90 -4.23
C MET A 342 15.60 -16.54 -5.26
N ARG A 343 15.17 -16.64 -6.52
CA ARG A 343 16.07 -16.89 -7.66
C ARG A 343 16.37 -15.58 -8.35
N THR A 344 17.66 -15.28 -8.47
CA THR A 344 18.24 -14.08 -9.08
C THR A 344 18.11 -13.99 -10.61
N GLU A 345 17.37 -14.89 -11.25
CA GLU A 345 17.22 -15.00 -12.71
C GLU A 345 15.77 -14.73 -13.19
N SER A 346 14.91 -14.15 -12.34
CA SER A 346 13.52 -13.83 -12.74
C SER A 346 13.43 -12.47 -13.42
N VAL A 347 12.67 -12.40 -14.52
CA VAL A 347 12.49 -11.21 -15.36
C VAL A 347 11.50 -10.21 -14.71
N ILE A 348 10.63 -10.70 -13.82
CA ILE A 348 9.69 -9.92 -13.04
C ILE A 348 9.76 -10.41 -11.59
N HIS A 349 10.03 -9.53 -10.63
CA HIS A 349 10.10 -9.87 -9.21
C HIS A 349 8.77 -9.60 -8.50
N HIS A 350 8.44 -10.45 -7.52
CA HIS A 350 7.34 -10.21 -6.59
C HIS A 350 7.74 -9.15 -5.56
N PHE A 351 6.98 -8.06 -5.49
CA PHE A 351 6.73 -7.34 -4.25
C PHE A 351 5.24 -7.49 -3.92
N THR A 352 4.90 -8.55 -3.18
CA THR A 352 3.55 -8.74 -2.64
C THR A 352 3.28 -7.81 -1.46
N CYS A 353 2.00 -7.68 -1.10
CA CYS A 353 1.45 -6.79 -0.08
C CYS A 353 2.31 -6.72 1.19
N SER A 354 2.54 -5.46 1.60
CA SER A 354 3.11 -4.96 2.87
C SER A 354 4.34 -5.65 3.44
#